data_AF-A0A812L0E3-F1
#
_entry.id   AF-A0A812L0E3-F1
#
_cell.length_a   1.000
_cell.length_b   1.000
_cell.length_c   1.000
_cell.angle_alpha   90.00
_cell.angle_beta   90.00
_cell.angle_gamma   90.00
#
_symmetry.space_group_name_H-M   'P 1'
#
loop_
_entity.id
_entity.type
_entity.pdbx_description
1 polymer ?
#
loop_
_entity_poly.entity_id
_entity_poly.type
_entity_poly.pdbx_seq_one_letter_code
_entity_poly.pdbx_strand_id
1 'polypeptide(L)'
;MLQIWRLRVANSWLMAQDGEGCAGAGVDAARTDPSMWMRTLSDLPCTSFGERRLVDITLPGSHDAGAFWLEDRAASCGARCHACALAPSYARRWGLAQGGDILSQLRNGVRFLDLRLTVDDAVAGCDEVSNVTGACWKVHHCLLGVPVANVTADLRRFLEDDEQDAQRQGELVIVRAKLQYFETTYYFSGSDRALTRARLEALRAALEEELLPFL
;
A
#
# COMPACT_ATOMS: atom_id res chain seq x y z
N MET A 1 11.14 -20.29 -0.07
CA MET A 1 12.06 -20.09 1.07
C MET A 1 11.65 -18.79 1.75
N LEU A 2 10.90 -18.87 2.85
CA LEU A 2 10.36 -17.71 3.57
C LEU A 2 11.35 -17.33 4.67
N GLN A 3 12.01 -16.17 4.56
CA GLN A 3 12.78 -15.63 5.68
C GLN A 3 11.89 -14.71 6.51
N ILE A 4 11.61 -15.14 7.75
CA ILE A 4 10.97 -14.32 8.78
C ILE A 4 12.06 -13.48 9.41
N TRP A 5 11.99 -12.16 9.23
CA TRP A 5 12.81 -11.23 9.99
C TRP A 5 12.04 -10.73 11.21
N ARG A 6 12.71 -10.81 12.37
CA ARG A 6 12.23 -10.27 13.66
C ARG A 6 12.07 -8.76 13.54
N LEU A 7 10.82 -8.29 13.61
CA LEU A 7 10.51 -6.88 13.83
C LEU A 7 10.86 -6.53 15.29
N ARG A 8 11.95 -5.81 15.51
CA ARG A 8 12.03 -4.88 16.65
C ARG A 8 11.46 -3.56 16.15
N VAL A 9 10.34 -3.14 16.72
CA VAL A 9 9.88 -1.75 16.60
C VAL A 9 10.89 -0.91 17.36
N ALA A 10 11.87 -0.38 16.64
CA ALA A 10 12.75 0.67 17.12
C ALA A 10 12.42 1.91 16.30
N ASN A 11 12.01 2.98 16.99
CA ASN A 11 11.90 4.33 16.46
C ASN A 11 13.30 4.88 16.12
N SER A 12 13.99 4.29 15.13
CA SER A 12 15.23 4.82 14.60
C SER A 12 15.05 5.09 13.11
N TRP A 13 14.71 6.34 12.82
CA TRP A 13 14.80 6.93 11.50
C TRP A 13 16.28 7.00 11.12
N LEU A 14 16.82 5.95 10.51
CA LEU A 14 18.16 6.03 9.93
C LEU A 14 18.01 6.68 8.54
N MET A 15 17.88 8.00 8.55
CA MET A 15 18.20 8.82 7.39
C MET A 15 19.68 8.60 7.04
N ALA A 16 19.98 8.58 5.75
CA ALA A 16 21.29 8.26 5.23
C ALA A 16 22.40 9.01 6.00
N GLN A 17 23.37 8.25 6.52
CA GLN A 17 24.57 8.82 7.11
C GLN A 17 25.48 9.29 5.98
N ASP A 18 25.23 10.50 5.53
CA ASP A 18 26.14 11.20 4.66
C ASP A 18 27.26 11.74 5.56
N GLY A 19 28.50 11.34 5.32
CA GLY A 19 29.69 11.79 6.08
C GLY A 19 29.98 13.29 5.98
N GLU A 20 29.08 14.06 5.36
CA GLU A 20 29.25 15.47 4.97
C GLU A 20 28.16 16.34 5.62
N GLY A 21 28.06 16.38 6.94
CA GLY A 21 27.34 17.43 7.68
C GLY A 21 25.82 17.59 7.48
N CYS A 22 25.21 16.91 6.51
CA CYS A 22 23.81 17.13 6.12
C CYS A 22 22.82 16.08 6.63
N ALA A 23 23.31 15.08 7.36
CA ALA A 23 22.46 14.13 8.07
C ALA A 23 21.46 14.82 9.02
N GLY A 24 21.85 15.93 9.65
CA GLY A 24 20.98 16.70 10.55
C GLY A 24 19.84 17.40 9.81
N ALA A 25 20.15 18.10 8.70
CA ALA A 25 19.16 18.81 7.90
C ALA A 25 18.12 17.86 7.29
N GLY A 26 18.53 16.66 6.87
CA GLY A 26 17.60 15.66 6.35
C GLY A 26 16.63 15.13 7.40
N VAL A 27 17.13 14.79 8.59
CA VAL A 27 16.28 14.36 9.71
C VAL A 27 15.29 15.45 10.11
N ASP A 28 15.75 16.71 10.18
CA ASP A 28 14.88 17.83 10.51
C ASP A 28 13.81 18.05 9.44
N ALA A 29 14.15 17.95 8.16
CA ALA A 29 13.21 18.06 7.04
C ALA A 29 12.04 17.06 7.13
N ALA A 30 12.31 15.77 7.32
CA ALA A 30 11.22 14.79 7.49
C ALA A 30 10.43 14.97 8.79
N ARG A 31 11.02 15.61 9.79
CA ARG A 31 10.31 15.90 11.04
C ARG A 31 9.40 17.12 10.92
N THR A 32 9.82 18.14 10.18
CA THR A 32 9.07 19.38 10.01
C THR A 32 7.92 19.22 9.03
N ASP A 33 8.13 18.50 7.93
CA ASP A 33 7.09 18.23 6.94
C ASP A 33 7.21 16.79 6.38
N PRO A 34 6.66 15.80 7.08
CA PRO A 34 6.69 14.41 6.62
C PRO A 34 5.90 14.21 5.33
N SER A 35 5.06 15.15 4.90
CA SER A 35 4.32 15.00 3.65
C SER A 35 5.17 15.28 2.41
N MET A 36 6.28 16.02 2.54
CA MET A 36 7.14 16.46 1.42
C MET A 36 8.64 16.25 1.69
N TRP A 37 8.99 15.21 2.44
CA TRP A 37 10.36 15.03 2.91
C TRP A 37 11.35 14.69 1.79
N MET A 38 10.93 13.95 0.74
CA MET A 38 11.83 13.59 -0.37
C MET A 38 12.18 14.82 -1.20
N ARG A 39 11.20 15.70 -1.41
CA ARG A 39 11.42 17.01 -2.03
C ARG A 39 12.35 17.86 -1.19
N THR A 40 12.07 18.01 0.11
CA THR A 40 12.87 18.86 0.98
C THR A 40 14.33 18.40 0.99
N LEU A 41 14.59 17.09 0.95
CA LEU A 41 15.94 16.56 0.76
C LEU A 41 16.53 16.98 -0.59
N SER A 42 15.77 16.81 -1.68
CA SER A 42 16.22 17.14 -3.04
C SER A 42 16.61 18.61 -3.21
N ASP A 43 15.95 19.51 -2.48
CA ASP A 43 16.21 20.96 -2.50
C ASP A 43 17.43 21.36 -1.64
N LEU A 44 17.92 20.49 -0.75
CA LEU A 44 19.09 20.79 0.07
C LEU A 44 20.36 20.75 -0.78
N PRO A 45 21.12 21.86 -0.90
CA PRO A 45 22.30 21.95 -1.79
C PRO A 45 23.41 20.95 -1.48
N CYS A 46 23.41 20.40 -0.28
CA CYS A 46 24.42 19.48 0.22
C CYS A 46 23.99 18.02 0.22
N THR A 47 22.81 17.70 -0.34
CA THR A 47 22.42 16.32 -0.55
C THR A 47 22.51 16.00 -2.03
N SER A 48 23.19 14.91 -2.37
CA SER A 48 23.13 14.30 -3.71
C SER A 48 21.84 13.49 -3.88
N PHE A 49 20.75 13.84 -3.17
CA PHE A 49 19.57 12.98 -3.04
C PHE A 49 18.93 12.65 -4.40
N GLY A 50 18.80 13.65 -5.28
CA GLY A 50 18.28 13.45 -6.64
C GLY A 50 19.16 12.58 -7.54
N GLU A 51 20.43 12.38 -7.18
CA GLU A 51 21.37 11.49 -7.91
C GLU A 51 21.42 10.08 -7.33
N ARG A 52 20.80 9.84 -6.16
CA ARG A 52 20.79 8.53 -5.54
C ARG A 52 19.86 7.58 -6.26
N ARG A 53 20.31 6.34 -6.38
CA ARG A 53 19.42 5.26 -6.80
C ARG A 53 18.44 4.99 -5.68
N LEU A 54 17.22 4.59 -6.03
CA LEU A 54 16.17 4.26 -5.08
C LEU A 54 16.58 3.20 -4.03
N VAL A 55 17.43 2.26 -4.45
CA VAL A 55 18.03 1.21 -3.58
C VAL A 55 18.94 1.77 -2.48
N ASP A 56 19.49 2.97 -2.67
CA ASP A 56 20.39 3.63 -1.72
C ASP A 56 19.62 4.60 -0.78
N ILE A 57 18.29 4.67 -0.90
CA ILE A 57 17.41 5.53 -0.10
C ILE A 57 16.65 4.66 0.93
N THR A 58 16.64 5.09 2.20
CA THR A 58 15.80 4.45 3.22
C THR A 58 14.39 5.03 3.14
N LEU A 59 13.41 4.18 2.84
CA LEU A 59 12.01 4.59 2.70
C LEU A 59 11.17 4.07 3.86
N PRO A 60 10.40 4.93 4.54
CA PRO A 60 9.40 4.47 5.49
C PRO A 60 8.32 3.67 4.75
N GLY A 61 8.00 2.49 5.28
CA GLY A 61 7.07 1.56 4.67
C GLY A 61 5.92 1.16 5.59
N SER A 62 4.79 0.83 4.97
CA SER A 62 3.59 0.36 5.65
C SER A 62 3.29 -1.09 5.25
N HIS A 63 3.36 -1.99 6.23
CA HIS A 63 2.99 -3.40 6.05
C HIS A 63 1.47 -3.54 6.03
N ASP A 64 0.93 -4.27 5.04
CA ASP A 64 -0.50 -4.45 4.83
C ASP A 64 -1.25 -3.11 4.89
N ALA A 65 -0.84 -2.16 4.04
CA ALA A 65 -1.20 -0.75 4.18
C ALA A 65 -2.72 -0.48 4.13
N GLY A 66 -3.52 -1.38 3.52
CA GLY A 66 -4.98 -1.30 3.49
C GLY A 66 -5.70 -1.81 4.76
N ALA A 67 -4.97 -2.32 5.76
CA ALA A 67 -5.56 -2.91 6.95
C ALA A 67 -6.35 -1.92 7.83
N PHE A 68 -6.19 -0.61 7.65
CA PHE A 68 -6.97 0.43 8.34
C PHE A 68 -8.48 0.28 8.11
N TRP A 69 -8.88 -0.27 6.96
CA TRP A 69 -10.29 -0.49 6.62
C TRP A 69 -11.00 -1.48 7.56
N LEU A 70 -10.24 -2.25 8.35
CA LEU A 70 -10.79 -3.08 9.42
C LEU A 70 -11.37 -2.26 10.57
N GLU A 71 -10.94 -1.01 10.79
CA GLU A 71 -11.52 -0.16 11.83
C GLU A 71 -12.97 0.23 11.50
N ASP A 72 -13.23 0.56 10.24
CA ASP A 72 -14.55 0.99 9.78
C ASP A 72 -15.53 -0.19 9.61
N ARG A 73 -15.03 -1.38 9.26
CA ARG A 73 -15.86 -2.51 8.82
C ARG A 73 -15.74 -3.81 9.60
N ALA A 74 -14.85 -3.91 10.60
CA ALA A 74 -14.90 -5.08 11.49
C ALA A 74 -16.24 -5.20 12.24
N ALA A 75 -17.10 -4.18 12.26
CA ALA A 75 -18.47 -4.30 12.77
C ALA A 75 -19.45 -5.01 11.80
N SER A 76 -19.17 -5.03 10.47
CA SER A 76 -20.17 -5.36 9.45
C SER A 76 -20.08 -6.77 8.84
N CYS A 77 -19.09 -7.59 9.21
CA CYS A 77 -19.00 -8.98 8.72
C CYS A 77 -20.18 -9.89 9.14
N GLY A 78 -21.14 -9.38 9.93
CA GLY A 78 -22.27 -10.15 10.43
C GLY A 78 -21.86 -11.35 11.30
N ALA A 79 -22.84 -12.07 11.84
CA ALA A 79 -22.61 -13.24 12.69
C ALA A 79 -21.96 -14.44 11.97
N ARG A 80 -21.68 -14.34 10.68
CA ARG A 80 -21.15 -15.42 9.84
C ARG A 80 -20.16 -14.86 8.82
N CYS A 81 -19.00 -14.44 9.30
CA CYS A 81 -17.81 -14.50 8.48
C CYS A 81 -17.51 -15.98 8.22
N HIS A 82 -18.12 -16.53 7.16
CA HIS A 82 -18.17 -17.97 6.87
C HIS A 82 -16.78 -18.59 6.69
N ALA A 83 -15.81 -17.75 6.37
CA ALA A 83 -14.42 -18.08 6.10
C ALA A 83 -13.51 -18.05 7.35
N CYS A 84 -13.91 -17.37 8.43
CA CYS A 84 -13.04 -17.25 9.61
C CYS A 84 -13.50 -18.07 10.81
N ALA A 85 -14.80 -18.34 11.01
CA ALA A 85 -15.31 -18.81 12.31
C ALA A 85 -14.88 -17.96 13.53
N LEU A 86 -14.22 -16.81 13.30
CA LEU A 86 -13.71 -15.90 14.30
C LEU A 86 -14.69 -14.74 14.44
N ALA A 87 -14.96 -14.34 15.68
CA ALA A 87 -15.69 -13.11 15.94
C ALA A 87 -14.94 -11.92 15.30
N PRO A 88 -15.63 -10.94 14.72
CA PRO A 88 -14.98 -9.82 14.04
C PRO A 88 -13.99 -9.02 14.91
N SER A 89 -14.20 -8.99 16.23
CA SER A 89 -13.26 -8.42 17.20
C SER A 89 -11.89 -9.11 17.21
N TYR A 90 -11.83 -10.42 16.94
CA TYR A 90 -10.56 -11.15 16.79
C TYR A 90 -9.90 -10.83 15.45
N ALA A 91 -10.66 -10.83 14.35
CA ALA A 91 -10.12 -10.46 13.05
C ALA A 91 -9.48 -9.06 13.09
N ARG A 92 -10.13 -8.08 13.75
CA ARG A 92 -9.53 -6.76 13.98
C ARG A 92 -8.27 -6.83 14.84
N ARG A 93 -8.31 -7.52 15.98
CA ARG A 93 -7.16 -7.58 16.91
C ARG A 93 -5.91 -8.16 16.26
N TRP A 94 -6.07 -9.14 15.36
CA TRP A 94 -4.94 -9.82 14.72
C TRP A 94 -4.59 -9.25 13.35
N GLY A 95 -5.55 -8.62 12.66
CA GLY A 95 -5.36 -8.13 11.30
C GLY A 95 -5.14 -6.61 11.19
N LEU A 96 -5.42 -5.82 12.22
CA LEU A 96 -5.18 -4.39 12.15
C LEU A 96 -3.67 -4.11 12.19
N ALA A 97 -3.12 -3.68 11.05
CA ALA A 97 -1.71 -3.30 10.93
C ALA A 97 -1.52 -1.77 10.89
N GLN A 98 -2.54 -1.01 10.46
CA GLN A 98 -2.46 0.43 10.25
C GLN A 98 -3.67 1.13 10.87
N GLY A 99 -3.45 2.32 11.45
CA GLY A 99 -4.51 3.12 12.10
C GLY A 99 -4.98 4.33 11.30
N GLY A 100 -4.61 4.45 10.03
CA GLY A 100 -5.01 5.57 9.18
C GLY A 100 -5.12 5.15 7.71
N ASP A 101 -5.89 5.89 6.93
CA ASP A 101 -6.05 5.68 5.49
C ASP A 101 -4.75 5.89 4.71
N ILE A 102 -4.77 5.59 3.41
CA ILE A 102 -3.57 5.65 2.57
C ILE A 102 -3.04 7.08 2.52
N LEU A 103 -3.91 8.06 2.31
CA LEU A 103 -3.53 9.47 2.30
C LEU A 103 -2.87 9.91 3.62
N SER A 104 -3.40 9.49 4.76
CA SER A 104 -2.85 9.79 6.08
C SER A 104 -1.48 9.14 6.25
N GLN A 105 -1.29 7.89 5.83
CA GLN A 105 0.01 7.22 5.87
C GLN A 105 1.05 8.00 5.04
N LEU A 106 0.69 8.42 3.83
CA LEU A 106 1.57 9.19 2.94
C LEU A 106 1.91 10.57 3.54
N ARG A 107 0.92 11.28 4.10
CA ARG A 107 1.14 12.56 4.78
C ARG A 107 2.01 12.44 6.04
N ASN A 108 2.12 11.24 6.60
CA ASN A 108 3.02 10.92 7.71
C ASN A 108 4.37 10.31 7.25
N GLY A 109 4.73 10.46 5.97
CA GLY A 109 6.07 10.13 5.46
C GLY A 109 6.24 8.72 4.90
N VAL A 110 5.18 7.89 4.88
CA VAL A 110 5.25 6.58 4.21
C VAL A 110 5.45 6.77 2.72
N ARG A 111 6.39 6.03 2.13
CA ARG A 111 6.68 6.01 0.69
C ARG A 111 6.75 4.60 0.10
N PHE A 112 6.63 3.57 0.94
CA PHE A 112 6.53 2.18 0.50
C PHE A 112 5.24 1.54 1.02
N LEU A 113 4.31 1.19 0.13
CA LEU A 113 3.03 0.59 0.50
C LEU A 113 3.02 -0.89 0.12
N ASP A 114 2.81 -1.77 1.11
CA ASP A 114 2.55 -3.20 0.86
C ASP A 114 1.04 -3.42 0.71
N LEU A 115 0.56 -3.50 -0.53
CA LEU A 115 -0.85 -3.72 -0.87
C LEU A 115 -1.08 -5.20 -1.19
N ARG A 116 -1.96 -5.82 -0.41
CA ARG A 116 -2.42 -7.19 -0.61
C ARG A 116 -3.72 -7.14 -1.37
N LEU A 117 -3.82 -7.75 -2.55
CA LEU A 117 -4.93 -7.55 -3.47
C LEU A 117 -5.78 -8.80 -3.61
N THR A 118 -7.10 -8.65 -3.74
CA THR A 118 -8.03 -9.72 -4.10
C THR A 118 -9.11 -9.21 -5.04
N VAL A 119 -9.79 -10.15 -5.69
CA VAL A 119 -11.06 -9.90 -6.39
C VAL A 119 -12.19 -10.06 -5.38
N ASP A 120 -13.12 -9.12 -5.36
CA ASP A 120 -14.38 -9.17 -4.62
C ASP A 120 -15.43 -9.89 -5.45
N ASP A 121 -15.62 -11.18 -5.16
CA ASP A 121 -16.65 -12.01 -5.80
C ASP A 121 -18.09 -11.58 -5.46
N ALA A 122 -18.26 -10.77 -4.43
CA ALA A 122 -19.54 -10.18 -4.06
C ALA A 122 -20.01 -9.06 -5.01
N VAL A 123 -19.13 -8.46 -5.80
CA VAL A 123 -19.52 -7.46 -6.82
C VAL A 123 -20.05 -8.20 -8.04
N ALA A 124 -21.25 -7.82 -8.49
CA ALA A 124 -21.90 -8.43 -9.64
C ALA A 124 -21.00 -8.35 -10.89
N GLY A 125 -20.77 -9.49 -11.53
CA GLY A 125 -19.90 -9.60 -12.71
C GLY A 125 -18.42 -9.83 -12.39
N CYS A 126 -18.02 -9.99 -11.12
CA CYS A 126 -16.62 -10.29 -10.76
C CYS A 126 -16.36 -11.80 -10.57
N ASP A 127 -17.33 -12.65 -10.90
CA ASP A 127 -17.30 -14.10 -10.80
C ASP A 127 -16.51 -14.78 -11.93
N GLU A 128 -16.54 -14.20 -13.13
CA GLU A 128 -15.78 -14.66 -14.30
C GLU A 128 -14.57 -13.77 -14.59
N VAL A 129 -13.44 -14.37 -14.97
CA VAL A 129 -12.18 -13.62 -15.21
C VAL A 129 -12.30 -12.63 -16.36
N SER A 130 -13.10 -12.92 -17.38
CA SER A 130 -13.37 -12.00 -18.50
C SER A 130 -14.12 -10.75 -18.09
N ASN A 131 -14.80 -10.77 -16.94
CA ASN A 131 -15.67 -9.70 -16.48
C ASN A 131 -15.04 -8.93 -15.29
N VAL A 132 -13.83 -9.30 -14.86
CA VAL A 132 -13.11 -8.60 -13.79
C VAL A 132 -12.70 -7.20 -14.26
N THR A 133 -13.30 -6.18 -13.68
CA THR A 133 -12.99 -4.76 -13.89
C THR A 133 -12.22 -4.17 -12.70
N GLY A 134 -11.76 -2.92 -12.81
CA GLY A 134 -11.13 -2.18 -11.69
C GLY A 134 -11.98 -2.20 -10.41
N ALA A 135 -13.30 -2.10 -10.54
CA ALA A 135 -14.26 -2.12 -9.43
C ALA A 135 -14.29 -3.46 -8.66
N CYS A 136 -13.83 -4.54 -9.28
CA CYS A 136 -13.74 -5.85 -8.64
C CYS A 136 -12.56 -5.96 -7.67
N TRP A 137 -11.57 -5.06 -7.74
CA TRP A 137 -10.34 -5.18 -6.97
C TRP A 137 -10.42 -4.50 -5.61
N LYS A 138 -9.91 -5.19 -4.58
CA LYS A 138 -9.78 -4.66 -3.22
C LYS A 138 -8.38 -4.91 -2.66
N VAL A 139 -7.93 -3.99 -1.82
CA VAL A 139 -6.79 -4.22 -0.92
C VAL A 139 -7.28 -5.03 0.27
N HIS A 140 -7.02 -6.33 0.21
CA HIS A 140 -7.52 -7.37 1.08
C HIS A 140 -6.66 -7.61 2.31
N HIS A 141 -7.29 -7.58 3.48
CA HIS A 141 -6.71 -8.08 4.72
C HIS A 141 -7.82 -8.69 5.59
N CYS A 142 -7.63 -9.94 6.03
CA CYS A 142 -8.61 -10.67 6.85
C CYS A 142 -10.07 -10.60 6.36
N LEU A 143 -10.32 -10.84 5.05
CA LEU A 143 -11.66 -10.94 4.43
C LEU A 143 -12.40 -9.63 4.21
N LEU A 144 -11.78 -8.53 4.58
CA LEU A 144 -12.25 -7.19 4.27
C LEU A 144 -11.22 -6.52 3.38
N GLY A 145 -11.66 -5.50 2.67
CA GLY A 145 -10.74 -4.70 1.91
C GLY A 145 -11.34 -3.39 1.46
N VAL A 146 -10.46 -2.40 1.33
CA VAL A 146 -10.76 -1.12 0.69
C VAL A 146 -10.73 -1.31 -0.83
N PRO A 147 -11.69 -0.78 -1.60
CA PRO A 147 -11.62 -0.80 -3.06
C PRO A 147 -10.29 -0.21 -3.55
N VAL A 148 -9.67 -0.82 -4.57
CA VAL A 148 -8.43 -0.29 -5.16
C VAL A 148 -8.65 1.13 -5.66
N ALA A 149 -9.81 1.44 -6.24
CA ALA A 149 -10.20 2.80 -6.65
C ALA A 149 -10.06 3.86 -5.54
N ASN A 150 -10.32 3.51 -4.28
CA ASN A 150 -10.14 4.46 -3.17
C ASN A 150 -8.65 4.67 -2.88
N VAL A 151 -7.86 3.60 -2.92
CA VAL A 151 -6.40 3.67 -2.74
C VAL A 151 -5.73 4.46 -3.86
N THR A 152 -6.17 4.26 -5.11
CA THR A 152 -5.67 5.02 -6.27
C THR A 152 -6.08 6.49 -6.19
N ALA A 153 -7.30 6.79 -5.73
CA ALA A 153 -7.73 8.16 -5.47
C ALA A 153 -6.89 8.86 -4.37
N ASP A 154 -6.55 8.16 -3.28
CA ASP A 154 -5.70 8.70 -2.22
C ASP A 154 -4.26 8.94 -2.70
N LEU A 155 -3.70 8.00 -3.47
CA LEU A 155 -2.39 8.16 -4.10
C LEU A 155 -2.36 9.34 -5.05
N ARG A 156 -3.38 9.45 -5.91
CA ARG A 156 -3.56 10.57 -6.83
C ARG A 156 -3.61 11.88 -6.07
N ARG A 157 -4.47 11.98 -5.06
CA ARG A 157 -4.58 13.19 -4.25
C ARG A 157 -3.24 13.57 -3.62
N PHE A 158 -2.49 12.61 -3.12
CA PHE A 158 -1.18 12.88 -2.54
C PHE A 158 -0.18 13.44 -3.57
N LEU A 159 -0.16 12.90 -4.79
CA LEU A 159 0.75 13.33 -5.86
C LEU A 159 0.27 14.61 -6.57
N GLU A 160 -1.04 14.83 -6.71
CA GLU A 160 -1.65 16.01 -7.36
C GLU A 160 -1.80 17.22 -6.43
N ASP A 161 -2.01 17.01 -5.12
CA ASP A 161 -1.92 18.10 -4.11
C ASP A 161 -0.52 18.78 -4.19
N ASP A 162 0.46 18.10 -4.78
CA ASP A 162 1.77 18.58 -5.17
C ASP A 162 1.73 19.38 -6.49
N GLU A 163 1.15 18.83 -7.56
CA GLU A 163 1.21 19.41 -8.93
C GLU A 163 0.61 20.81 -9.12
N GLN A 164 -0.36 21.23 -8.29
CA GLN A 164 -0.94 22.59 -8.40
C GLN A 164 0.06 23.71 -8.09
N ASP A 165 1.24 23.36 -7.58
CA ASP A 165 2.38 24.24 -7.46
C ASP A 165 3.53 23.58 -8.24
N ALA A 166 3.82 24.13 -9.42
CA ALA A 166 4.85 23.63 -10.34
C ALA A 166 6.26 23.53 -9.70
N GLN A 167 6.46 24.09 -8.51
CA GLN A 167 7.69 23.95 -7.73
C GLN A 167 7.69 22.75 -6.79
N ARG A 168 6.59 22.01 -6.64
CA ARG A 168 6.43 20.96 -5.62
C ARG A 168 6.79 19.54 -6.06
N GLN A 169 6.97 19.28 -7.35
CA GLN A 169 7.35 17.94 -7.84
C GLN A 169 8.59 17.39 -7.12
N GLY A 170 8.51 16.15 -6.60
CA GLY A 170 9.65 15.50 -5.96
C GLY A 170 9.34 14.27 -5.10
N GLU A 171 8.06 14.01 -4.83
CA GLU A 171 7.65 12.83 -4.06
C GLU A 171 7.52 11.58 -4.95
N LEU A 172 7.88 10.42 -4.39
CA LEU A 172 7.78 9.13 -5.06
C LEU A 172 7.14 8.11 -4.12
N VAL A 173 6.11 7.42 -4.59
CA VAL A 173 5.50 6.31 -3.84
C VAL A 173 5.77 4.98 -4.53
N ILE A 174 6.40 4.05 -3.81
CA ILE A 174 6.55 2.67 -4.24
C ILE A 174 5.34 1.87 -3.76
N VAL A 175 4.62 1.28 -4.70
CA VAL A 175 3.52 0.35 -4.41
C VAL A 175 3.96 -1.06 -4.70
N ARG A 176 3.99 -1.90 -3.66
CA ARG A 176 4.12 -3.35 -3.81
C ARG A 176 2.72 -3.95 -3.86
N ALA A 177 2.30 -4.36 -5.05
CA ALA A 177 1.07 -5.13 -5.25
C ALA A 177 1.35 -6.63 -5.13
N LYS A 178 0.64 -7.32 -4.23
CA LYS A 178 0.72 -8.77 -4.08
C LYS A 178 -0.69 -9.37 -4.09
N LEU A 179 -0.96 -10.28 -5.02
CA LEU A 179 -2.20 -11.05 -5.01
C LEU A 179 -2.25 -11.92 -3.74
N GLN A 180 -3.26 -11.67 -2.91
CA GLN A 180 -3.51 -12.34 -1.63
C GLN A 180 -4.77 -13.17 -1.80
N TYR A 181 -4.59 -14.39 -2.31
CA TYR A 181 -5.65 -15.38 -2.36
C TYR A 181 -5.98 -15.82 -0.93
N PHE A 182 -7.22 -15.58 -0.50
CA PHE A 182 -7.84 -16.41 0.52
C PHE A 182 -8.61 -17.49 -0.23
N GLU A 183 -8.15 -18.74 -0.16
CA GLU A 183 -8.92 -19.92 -0.58
C GLU A 183 -10.08 -20.13 0.38
N THR A 184 -11.05 -19.21 0.43
CA THR A 184 -12.16 -19.30 1.39
C THR A 184 -13.31 -20.18 0.93
N THR A 185 -13.23 -20.74 -0.27
CA THR A 185 -14.32 -21.57 -0.80
C THR A 185 -13.85 -22.87 -1.46
N TYR A 186 -12.55 -23.12 -1.59
CA TYR A 186 -12.06 -24.39 -2.12
C TYR A 186 -10.88 -24.90 -1.31
N TYR A 187 -11.19 -25.74 -0.33
CA TYR A 187 -10.27 -26.78 0.09
C TYR A 187 -9.85 -27.59 -1.15
N PHE A 188 -8.58 -27.50 -1.53
CA PHE A 188 -7.81 -28.55 -2.20
C PHE A 188 -8.51 -29.31 -3.35
N SER A 189 -8.53 -28.75 -4.56
CA SER A 189 -8.32 -29.56 -5.77
C SER A 189 -7.82 -28.70 -6.94
N GLY A 190 -6.51 -28.49 -7.01
CA GLY A 190 -5.84 -27.97 -8.21
C GLY A 190 -6.22 -26.54 -8.59
N SER A 191 -5.61 -25.55 -7.94
CA SER A 191 -5.64 -24.17 -8.42
C SER A 191 -5.17 -24.14 -9.89
N ASP A 192 -6.07 -23.84 -10.81
CA ASP A 192 -5.74 -23.70 -12.21
C ASP A 192 -4.72 -22.56 -12.36
N ARG A 193 -3.48 -22.92 -12.71
CA ARG A 193 -2.39 -21.97 -12.92
C ARG A 193 -2.73 -20.99 -14.05
N ALA A 194 -3.50 -21.42 -15.04
CA ALA A 194 -3.94 -20.56 -16.13
C ALA A 194 -4.92 -19.50 -15.60
N LEU A 195 -5.88 -19.88 -14.76
CA LEU A 195 -6.81 -18.95 -14.11
C LEU A 195 -6.08 -17.92 -13.23
N THR A 196 -5.10 -18.37 -12.44
CA THR A 196 -4.29 -17.47 -11.60
C THR A 196 -3.50 -16.48 -12.45
N ARG A 197 -2.89 -16.94 -13.54
CA ARG A 197 -2.16 -16.08 -14.48
C ARG A 197 -3.10 -15.07 -15.14
N ALA A 198 -4.26 -15.50 -15.65
CA ALA A 198 -5.22 -14.62 -16.28
C ALA A 198 -5.73 -13.54 -15.31
N ARG A 199 -5.96 -13.88 -14.04
CA ARG A 199 -6.31 -12.90 -12.99
C ARG A 199 -5.18 -11.90 -12.71
N LEU A 200 -3.92 -12.35 -12.72
CA LEU A 200 -2.77 -11.46 -12.56
C LEU A 200 -2.59 -10.53 -13.77
N GLU A 201 -2.86 -11.02 -14.98
CA GLU A 201 -2.83 -10.20 -16.19
C GLU A 201 -3.96 -9.16 -16.19
N ALA A 202 -5.17 -9.56 -15.80
CA ALA A 202 -6.29 -8.63 -15.61
C ALA A 202 -6.02 -7.59 -14.52
N LEU A 203 -5.39 -7.99 -13.39
CA LEU A 203 -4.97 -7.07 -12.34
C LEU A 203 -3.96 -6.05 -12.88
N ARG A 204 -2.96 -6.55 -13.60
CA ARG A 204 -1.93 -5.72 -14.19
C ARG A 204 -2.56 -4.71 -15.13
N ALA A 205 -3.46 -5.14 -16.02
CA ALA A 205 -4.17 -4.25 -16.94
C ALA A 205 -5.03 -3.21 -16.22
N ALA A 206 -5.75 -3.59 -15.16
CA ALA A 206 -6.56 -2.65 -14.37
C ALA A 206 -5.70 -1.64 -13.61
N LEU A 207 -4.59 -2.10 -12.99
CA LEU A 207 -3.63 -1.20 -12.35
C LEU A 207 -2.94 -0.29 -13.36
N GLU A 208 -2.58 -0.82 -14.52
CA GLU A 208 -2.02 -0.04 -15.62
C GLU A 208 -3.05 1.00 -16.08
N GLU A 209 -4.32 0.67 -16.31
CA GLU A 209 -5.35 1.65 -16.70
C GLU A 209 -5.58 2.74 -15.64
N GLU A 210 -5.65 2.36 -14.36
CA GLU A 210 -5.91 3.32 -13.28
C GLU A 210 -4.67 4.14 -12.87
N LEU A 211 -3.47 3.58 -13.01
CA LEU A 211 -2.21 4.19 -12.56
C LEU A 211 -1.31 4.73 -13.69
N LEU A 212 -1.44 4.26 -14.96
CA LEU A 212 -0.62 4.78 -16.07
C LEU A 212 -0.69 6.29 -16.23
N PRO A 213 -1.82 6.98 -16.00
CA PRO A 213 -1.85 8.43 -16.15
C PRO A 213 -0.88 9.17 -15.20
N PHE A 214 -0.25 8.46 -14.26
CA PHE A 214 0.63 9.00 -13.21
C PHE A 214 2.05 8.38 -13.23
N LEU A 215 2.37 7.50 -14.18
CA LEU A 215 3.70 6.93 -14.42
C LEU A 215 4.36 7.59 -15.63
#